data_AF-A0AAD8AAF8-F1
#
_entry.id   AF-A0AAD8AAF8-F1
#
_cell.length_a   1.000
_cell.length_b   1.000
_cell.length_c   1.000
_cell.angle_alpha   90.00
_cell.angle_beta   90.00
_cell.angle_gamma   90.00
#
_symmetry.space_group_name_H-M   'P 1'
#
loop_
_entity.id
_entity.type
_entity.pdbx_description
1 polymer ?
#
loop_
_entity_poly.entity_id
_entity_poly.type
_entity_poly.pdbx_seq_one_letter_code
_entity_poly.pdbx_strand_id
1 'polypeptide(L)'
;MTSQNFVNPISSLNENYCQNYVTALGLINLIPEEDRTRIKLWLKKLNKMEGGPEELTIRNDYMWFLVLMLQNQHITMPFDELPPAGMLRPLQRILPSRVYKEVLMTCNQNSAWVDEIPGDEDKSQGEEKPQEPPVPPSQFFMTQPIPKSGVICYMGVFSARHHD
;
A
#
# COMPACT_ATOMS: atom_id res chain seq x y z
N MET A 1 34.53 -1.21 -11.67
CA MET A 1 34.03 -2.50 -11.16
C MET A 1 32.82 -2.20 -10.31
N THR A 2 31.64 -2.25 -10.91
CA THR A 2 30.36 -2.01 -10.23
C THR A 2 29.97 -3.30 -9.50
N SER A 3 30.05 -3.29 -8.16
CA SER A 3 29.49 -4.35 -7.33
C SER A 3 27.99 -4.40 -7.57
N GLN A 4 27.52 -5.44 -8.25
CA GLN A 4 26.11 -5.83 -8.20
C GLN A 4 25.78 -6.14 -6.75
N ASN A 5 25.00 -5.27 -6.11
CA ASN A 5 24.39 -5.57 -4.81
C ASN A 5 23.44 -6.76 -5.02
N PHE A 6 23.91 -7.96 -4.70
CA PHE A 6 23.06 -9.14 -4.61
C PHE A 6 22.11 -8.92 -3.44
N VAL A 7 20.93 -8.38 -3.72
CA VAL A 7 19.87 -8.24 -2.74
C VAL A 7 19.48 -9.64 -2.28
N ASN A 8 19.63 -9.92 -0.98
CA ASN A 8 19.25 -11.22 -0.42
C ASN A 8 17.73 -11.42 -0.59
N PRO A 9 17.26 -12.44 -1.32
CA PRO A 9 15.84 -12.65 -1.60
C PRO A 9 14.98 -12.75 -0.33
N ILE A 10 15.52 -13.32 0.75
CA ILE A 10 14.83 -13.43 2.04
C ILE A 10 14.63 -12.05 2.67
N SER A 11 15.62 -11.16 2.54
CA SER A 11 15.52 -9.79 3.02
C SER A 11 14.42 -9.03 2.28
N SER A 12 14.37 -9.17 0.95
CA SER A 12 13.32 -8.56 0.13
C SER A 12 11.92 -9.07 0.47
N LEU A 13 11.78 -10.38 0.72
CA LEU A 13 10.50 -10.96 1.16
C LEU A 13 10.05 -10.38 2.51
N ASN A 14 10.97 -10.23 3.47
CA ASN A 14 10.66 -9.64 4.76
C ASN A 14 10.32 -8.15 4.66
N GLU A 15 11.04 -7.39 3.85
CA GLU A 15 10.76 -5.98 3.64
C GLU A 15 9.38 -5.76 3.02
N ASN A 16 9.04 -6.51 1.98
CA ASN A 16 7.72 -6.48 1.35
C ASN A 16 6.61 -6.83 2.36
N TYR A 17 6.83 -7.85 3.18
CA TYR A 17 5.90 -8.21 4.24
C TYR A 17 5.69 -7.07 5.24
N CYS A 18 6.78 -6.48 5.75
CA CYS A 18 6.72 -5.40 6.72
C CYS A 18 5.95 -4.19 6.18
N GLN A 19 6.20 -3.80 4.92
CA GLN A 19 5.48 -2.72 4.27
C GLN A 19 3.98 -3.01 4.18
N ASN A 20 3.60 -4.17 3.65
CA ASN A 20 2.19 -4.57 3.53
C ASN A 20 1.51 -4.72 4.90
N TYR A 21 2.24 -5.19 5.92
CA TYR A 21 1.74 -5.32 7.28
C TYR A 21 1.37 -3.96 7.89
N VAL A 22 2.24 -2.96 7.75
CA VAL A 22 1.96 -1.58 8.20
C VAL A 22 0.76 -1.00 7.46
N THR A 23 0.69 -1.20 6.13
CA THR A 23 -0.48 -0.78 5.34
C THR A 23 -1.76 -1.42 5.84
N ALA A 24 -1.76 -2.74 6.10
CA ALA A 24 -2.92 -3.44 6.64
C ALA A 24 -3.34 -2.94 8.03
N LEU A 25 -2.39 -2.61 8.92
CA LEU A 25 -2.70 -2.00 10.22
C LEU A 25 -3.36 -0.63 10.10
N GLY A 26 -3.02 0.16 9.07
CA GLY A 26 -3.73 1.41 8.78
C GLY A 26 -5.16 1.15 8.32
N LEU A 27 -5.33 0.27 7.34
CA LEU A 27 -6.62 0.01 6.68
C LEU A 27 -7.62 -0.76 7.53
N ILE A 28 -7.18 -1.59 8.49
CA ILE A 28 -8.08 -2.37 9.35
C ILE A 28 -9.05 -1.49 10.16
N ASN A 29 -8.70 -0.22 10.40
CA ASN A 29 -9.59 0.70 11.11
C ASN A 29 -10.76 1.21 10.26
N LEU A 30 -10.79 0.87 8.97
CA LEU A 30 -11.82 1.29 8.00
C LEU A 30 -12.91 0.23 7.78
N ILE A 31 -12.73 -1.00 8.26
CA ILE A 31 -13.71 -2.10 8.11
C ILE A 31 -14.58 -2.28 9.38
N PRO A 32 -15.68 -3.05 9.35
CA PRO A 32 -16.51 -3.33 10.52
C PRO A 32 -15.77 -4.07 11.65
N GLU A 33 -16.13 -3.83 12.91
CA GLU A 33 -15.43 -4.38 14.09
C GLU A 33 -15.38 -5.92 14.13
N GLU A 34 -16.44 -6.56 13.66
CA GLU A 34 -16.53 -8.03 13.55
C GLU A 34 -15.39 -8.59 12.68
N ASP A 35 -15.16 -7.98 11.52
CA ASP A 35 -14.10 -8.36 10.61
C ASP A 35 -12.72 -7.96 11.17
N ARG A 36 -12.59 -6.82 11.87
CA ARG A 36 -11.32 -6.41 12.49
C ARG A 36 -10.76 -7.49 13.41
N THR A 37 -11.62 -8.11 14.21
CA THR A 37 -11.19 -9.15 15.15
C THR A 37 -10.62 -10.35 14.41
N ARG A 38 -11.28 -10.77 13.33
CA ARG A 38 -10.84 -11.89 12.48
C ARG A 38 -9.53 -11.56 11.73
N ILE A 39 -9.43 -10.37 11.14
CA ILE A 39 -8.22 -9.92 10.46
C ILE A 39 -7.03 -9.83 11.42
N LYS A 40 -7.22 -9.38 12.67
CA LYS A 40 -6.16 -9.40 13.70
C LYS A 40 -5.63 -10.81 13.97
N LEU A 41 -6.49 -11.84 13.93
CA LEU A 41 -6.06 -13.23 14.08
C LEU A 41 -5.24 -13.71 12.88
N TRP A 42 -5.64 -13.32 11.67
CA TRP A 42 -4.85 -13.57 10.45
C TRP A 42 -3.48 -12.88 10.49
N LEU A 43 -3.42 -11.60 10.86
CA LEU A 43 -2.16 -10.87 11.02
C LEU A 43 -1.24 -11.55 12.06
N LYS A 44 -1.80 -11.99 13.19
CA LYS A 44 -1.05 -12.76 14.20
C LYS A 44 -0.54 -14.11 13.65
N LYS A 45 -1.30 -14.76 12.76
CA LYS A 45 -0.88 -16.00 12.10
C LYS A 45 0.28 -15.75 11.13
N LEU A 46 0.14 -14.73 10.27
CA LEU A 46 1.15 -14.38 9.27
C LEU A 46 2.46 -13.92 9.92
N ASN A 47 2.41 -13.16 11.02
CA ASN A 47 3.60 -12.75 11.77
C ASN A 47 4.40 -13.92 12.34
N LYS A 48 3.78 -15.09 12.55
CA LYS A 48 4.47 -16.28 13.07
C LYS A 48 5.14 -17.11 11.98
N MET A 49 4.92 -16.77 10.71
CA MET A 49 5.52 -17.46 9.58
C MET A 49 6.92 -16.89 9.33
N GLU A 50 7.92 -17.53 9.93
CA GLU A 50 9.34 -17.14 9.88
C GLU A 50 10.23 -18.27 9.30
N GLY A 51 9.64 -19.27 8.64
CA GLY A 51 10.38 -20.39 8.09
C GLY A 51 11.11 -20.10 6.77
N GLY A 52 11.19 -21.11 5.91
CA GLY A 52 11.97 -21.06 4.67
C GLY A 52 11.38 -20.14 3.59
N PRO A 53 12.13 -19.89 2.49
CA PRO A 53 11.70 -19.00 1.40
C PRO A 53 10.32 -19.32 0.83
N GLU A 54 9.95 -20.60 0.76
CA GLU A 54 8.62 -21.04 0.30
C GLU A 54 7.52 -20.57 1.25
N GLU A 55 7.71 -20.74 2.56
CA GLU A 55 6.75 -20.27 3.57
C GLU A 55 6.65 -18.74 3.57
N LEU A 56 7.77 -18.03 3.44
CA LEU A 56 7.78 -16.57 3.36
C LEU A 56 7.09 -16.06 2.09
N THR A 57 7.20 -16.79 0.97
CA THR A 57 6.47 -16.47 -0.26
C THR A 57 4.97 -16.61 -0.05
N ILE A 58 4.51 -17.71 0.57
CA ILE A 58 3.10 -17.90 0.92
C ILE A 58 2.63 -16.79 1.86
N ARG A 59 3.42 -16.44 2.89
CA ARG A 59 3.09 -15.34 3.82
C ARG A 59 2.86 -14.04 3.06
N ASN A 60 3.74 -13.72 2.11
CA ASN A 60 3.63 -12.50 1.32
C ASN A 60 2.42 -12.50 0.39
N ASP A 61 2.12 -13.63 -0.27
CA ASP A 61 0.92 -13.77 -1.10
C ASP A 61 -0.35 -13.50 -0.29
N TYR A 62 -0.46 -14.08 0.91
CA TYR A 62 -1.58 -13.82 1.82
C TYR A 62 -1.62 -12.36 2.28
N MET A 63 -0.48 -11.79 2.66
CA MET A 63 -0.41 -10.41 3.14
C MET A 63 -0.83 -9.42 2.04
N TRP A 64 -0.37 -9.65 0.81
CA TRP A 64 -0.76 -8.83 -0.34
C TRP A 64 -2.24 -8.93 -0.64
N PHE A 65 -2.78 -10.15 -0.68
CA PHE A 65 -4.20 -10.40 -0.91
C PHE A 65 -5.07 -9.73 0.16
N LEU A 66 -4.63 -9.76 1.43
CA LEU A 66 -5.31 -9.08 2.53
C LEU A 66 -5.32 -7.56 2.34
N VAL A 67 -4.19 -6.95 1.96
CA VAL A 67 -4.12 -5.51 1.69
C VAL A 67 -5.12 -5.12 0.60
N LEU A 68 -5.23 -5.89 -0.48
CA LEU A 68 -6.16 -5.61 -1.57
C LEU A 68 -7.62 -5.69 -1.12
N MET A 69 -7.99 -6.66 -0.29
CA MET A 69 -9.35 -6.73 0.27
C MET A 69 -9.65 -5.57 1.20
N LEU A 70 -8.68 -5.18 2.03
CA LEU A 70 -8.82 -4.04 2.93
C LEU A 70 -8.97 -2.72 2.15
N GLN A 71 -8.23 -2.53 1.07
CA GLN A 71 -8.36 -1.36 0.18
C GLN A 71 -9.75 -1.29 -0.47
N ASN A 72 -10.29 -2.43 -0.89
CA ASN A 72 -11.62 -2.51 -1.49
C ASN A 72 -12.76 -2.60 -0.46
N GLN A 73 -12.45 -2.64 0.84
CA GLN A 73 -13.40 -2.83 1.94
C GLN A 73 -14.32 -4.06 1.75
N HIS A 74 -13.82 -5.09 1.06
CA HIS A 74 -14.59 -6.27 0.72
C HIS A 74 -13.82 -7.52 1.16
N ILE A 75 -14.06 -7.90 2.41
CA ILE A 75 -13.45 -9.09 3.02
C ILE A 75 -14.20 -10.34 2.55
N THR A 76 -13.46 -11.27 1.94
CA THR A 76 -13.97 -12.56 1.47
C THR A 76 -12.95 -13.65 1.75
N MET A 77 -13.24 -14.88 1.32
CA MET A 77 -12.34 -16.02 1.45
C MET A 77 -10.88 -15.70 1.08
N PRO A 78 -9.89 -16.10 1.89
CA PRO A 78 -10.01 -16.91 3.10
C PRO A 78 -10.24 -16.09 4.39
N PHE A 79 -10.35 -14.78 4.30
CA PHE A 79 -10.34 -13.88 5.46
C PHE A 79 -11.73 -13.66 6.08
N ASP A 80 -12.78 -14.20 5.48
CA ASP A 80 -14.12 -14.33 6.06
C ASP A 80 -14.21 -15.45 7.11
N GLU A 81 -13.21 -16.33 7.18
CA GLU A 81 -13.08 -17.38 8.19
C GLU A 81 -11.85 -17.18 9.10
N LEU A 82 -11.79 -17.95 10.20
CA LEU A 82 -10.63 -17.97 11.08
C LEU A 82 -9.42 -18.60 10.36
N PRO A 83 -8.18 -18.15 10.67
CA PRO A 83 -6.99 -18.76 10.09
C PRO A 83 -6.92 -20.25 10.45
N PRO A 84 -6.60 -21.15 9.49
CA PRO A 84 -6.58 -22.58 9.75
C PRO A 84 -5.46 -22.96 10.72
N ALA A 85 -5.69 -24.05 11.45
CA ALA A 85 -4.63 -24.68 12.25
C ALA A 85 -3.58 -25.31 11.32
N GLY A 86 -2.30 -25.22 11.69
CA GLY A 86 -1.20 -25.78 10.90
C GLY A 86 -0.70 -24.87 9.77
N MET A 87 -0.07 -25.45 8.75
CA MET A 87 0.58 -24.71 7.65
C MET A 87 -0.45 -24.13 6.68
N LEU A 88 -0.18 -22.91 6.18
CA LEU A 88 -1.02 -22.31 5.14
C LEU A 88 -0.74 -22.97 3.79
N ARG A 89 -1.81 -23.24 3.03
CA ARG A 89 -1.69 -23.70 1.64
C ARG A 89 -1.55 -22.47 0.74
N PRO A 90 -0.85 -22.56 -0.41
CA PRO A 90 -0.79 -21.45 -1.37
C PRO A 90 -2.19 -20.97 -1.77
N LEU A 91 -2.39 -19.65 -1.87
CA LEU A 91 -3.69 -19.03 -2.22
C LEU A 91 -4.30 -19.61 -3.51
N GLN A 92 -3.46 -19.90 -4.50
CA GLN A 92 -3.84 -20.52 -5.78
C GLN A 92 -4.61 -21.83 -5.64
N ARG A 93 -4.39 -22.57 -4.54
CA ARG A 93 -5.04 -23.86 -4.29
C ARG A 93 -6.38 -23.74 -3.57
N ILE A 94 -6.69 -22.58 -3.01
CA ILE A 94 -7.91 -22.36 -2.22
C ILE A 94 -8.87 -21.38 -2.90
N LEU A 95 -8.36 -20.42 -3.67
CA LEU A 95 -9.18 -19.43 -4.36
C LEU A 95 -9.64 -19.93 -5.71
N PRO A 96 -10.88 -19.63 -6.13
CA PRO A 96 -11.29 -19.81 -7.52
C PRO A 96 -10.35 -19.06 -8.45
N SER A 97 -9.96 -19.67 -9.57
CA SER A 97 -8.95 -19.08 -10.47
C SER A 97 -9.33 -17.70 -11.00
N ARG A 98 -10.63 -17.40 -11.10
CA ARG A 98 -11.14 -16.08 -11.48
C ARG A 98 -10.81 -15.01 -10.42
N VAL A 99 -11.09 -15.31 -9.15
CA VAL A 99 -10.84 -14.41 -8.01
C VAL A 99 -9.34 -14.15 -7.84
N TYR A 100 -8.53 -15.21 -7.92
CA TYR A 100 -7.07 -15.07 -7.82
C TYR A 100 -6.51 -14.17 -8.93
N LYS A 101 -6.94 -14.38 -10.19
CA LYS A 101 -6.49 -13.56 -11.32
C LYS A 101 -6.98 -12.12 -11.24
N GLU A 102 -8.24 -11.89 -10.90
CA GLU A 102 -8.81 -10.54 -10.81
C GLU A 102 -8.05 -9.71 -9.76
N VAL A 103 -7.85 -10.26 -8.57
CA VAL A 103 -7.17 -9.55 -7.49
C VAL A 103 -5.68 -9.31 -7.80
N LEU A 104 -4.99 -10.24 -8.45
CA LEU A 104 -3.61 -10.02 -8.92
C LEU A 104 -3.49 -9.02 -10.08
N MET A 105 -4.51 -8.92 -10.94
CA MET A 105 -4.49 -8.04 -12.11
C MET A 105 -4.83 -6.58 -11.75
N THR A 106 -5.67 -6.34 -10.75
CA THR A 106 -5.97 -4.98 -10.25
C THR A 106 -4.71 -4.26 -9.74
N CYS A 107 -3.70 -5.01 -9.30
CA CYS A 107 -2.41 -4.49 -8.85
C CYS A 107 -1.62 -3.74 -9.94
N ASN A 108 -1.81 -4.07 -11.21
CA ASN A 108 -1.06 -3.42 -12.30
C ASN A 108 -1.66 -2.04 -12.67
N GLN A 109 -2.90 -1.76 -12.27
CA GLN A 109 -3.59 -0.51 -12.61
C GLN A 109 -3.28 0.64 -11.64
N ASN A 110 -2.78 0.35 -10.43
CA ASN A 110 -2.34 1.39 -9.50
C ASN A 110 -0.99 2.02 -9.90
N SER A 111 -0.29 1.48 -10.90
CA SER A 111 0.89 2.09 -11.53
C SER A 111 0.53 3.08 -12.65
N ALA A 112 -0.70 3.04 -13.18
CA ALA A 112 -1.08 3.83 -14.36
C ALA A 112 -1.21 5.33 -14.06
N TRP A 113 -1.35 5.73 -12.79
CA TRP A 113 -1.39 7.14 -12.39
C TRP A 113 0.00 7.80 -12.30
N VAL A 114 1.08 7.02 -12.47
CA VAL A 114 2.46 7.53 -12.35
C VAL A 114 3.12 7.79 -13.71
N ASP A 115 2.55 7.31 -14.82
CA ASP A 115 3.16 7.38 -16.16
C ASP A 115 2.46 8.33 -17.16
N GLU A 116 1.33 8.95 -16.81
CA GLU A 116 0.72 9.99 -17.67
C GLU A 116 1.16 11.40 -17.22
N ILE A 117 2.43 11.73 -17.45
CA ILE A 117 2.80 13.11 -17.78
C ILE A 117 2.62 13.22 -19.31
N PRO A 118 1.59 13.91 -19.82
CA PRO A 118 1.38 13.99 -21.26
C PRO A 118 2.53 14.78 -21.91
N GLY A 119 3.29 14.08 -22.73
CA GLY A 119 3.91 14.57 -23.97
C GLY A 119 4.72 15.86 -23.89
N ASP A 120 6.03 15.72 -23.75
CA ASP A 120 7.01 16.72 -24.18
C ASP A 120 7.07 16.70 -25.73
N GLU A 121 6.12 17.37 -26.38
CA GLU A 121 6.22 17.74 -27.80
C GLU A 121 6.28 19.27 -27.91
N ASP A 122 7.49 19.72 -28.20
CA ASP A 122 7.96 21.07 -28.51
C ASP A 122 6.97 21.90 -29.37
N LYS A 123 6.28 22.85 -28.73
CA LYS A 123 5.80 24.08 -29.38
C LYS A 123 5.95 25.27 -28.43
N SER A 124 6.84 26.17 -28.83
CA SER A 124 7.05 27.48 -28.26
C SER A 124 5.74 28.29 -28.25
N GLN A 125 5.17 28.50 -27.06
CA GLN A 125 4.30 29.64 -26.70
C GLN A 125 4.31 29.76 -25.18
N GLY A 126 4.61 30.95 -24.68
CA GLY A 126 4.98 31.19 -23.28
C GLY A 126 3.96 30.68 -22.27
N GLU A 127 4.42 29.77 -21.42
CA GLU A 127 3.73 29.41 -20.19
C GLU A 127 3.82 30.57 -19.21
N GLU A 128 2.75 31.36 -19.09
CA GLU A 128 2.46 32.03 -17.83
C GLU A 128 2.12 30.94 -16.81
N LYS A 129 3.16 30.45 -16.14
CA LYS A 129 3.05 29.68 -14.90
C LYS A 129 2.08 30.42 -13.99
N PRO A 130 0.99 29.81 -13.48
CA PRO A 130 0.21 30.42 -12.41
C PRO A 130 1.17 30.66 -11.24
N GLN A 131 1.66 31.88 -11.10
CA GLN A 131 2.35 32.32 -9.90
C GLN A 131 1.28 32.51 -8.84
N GLU A 132 0.83 31.41 -8.25
CA GLU A 132 0.28 31.51 -6.90
C GLU A 132 1.43 32.05 -6.03
N PRO A 133 1.22 33.19 -5.35
CA PRO A 133 2.25 33.75 -4.49
C PRO A 133 2.67 32.68 -3.47
N PRO A 134 3.97 32.53 -3.16
CA PRO A 134 4.42 31.59 -2.15
C PRO A 134 3.75 31.95 -0.83
N VAL A 135 2.71 31.19 -0.49
CA VAL A 135 1.94 31.38 0.74
C VAL A 135 2.91 31.12 1.90
N PRO A 136 3.10 32.08 2.82
CA PRO A 136 3.99 31.88 3.94
C PRO A 136 3.65 30.59 4.69
N PRO A 137 4.64 29.91 5.30
CA PRO A 137 4.39 28.71 6.11
C PRO A 137 3.27 28.90 7.16
N SER A 138 3.17 30.11 7.71
CA SER A 138 2.13 30.50 8.68
C SER A 138 0.70 30.46 8.15
N GLN A 139 0.52 30.50 6.83
CA GLN A 139 -0.78 30.50 6.16
C GLN A 139 -1.14 29.14 5.53
N PHE A 140 -0.25 28.14 5.63
CA PHE A 140 -0.45 26.81 5.05
C PHE A 140 -1.81 26.18 5.39
N PHE A 141 -2.22 26.22 6.66
CA PHE A 141 -3.48 25.61 7.09
C PHE A 141 -4.73 26.31 6.55
N MET A 142 -4.63 27.61 6.21
CA MET A 142 -5.76 28.40 5.73
C MET A 142 -6.09 28.12 4.26
N THR A 143 -5.13 27.58 3.51
CA THR A 143 -5.29 27.23 2.09
C THR A 143 -5.61 25.75 1.89
N GLN A 144 -5.67 24.95 2.96
CA GLN A 144 -6.00 23.53 2.82
C GLN A 144 -7.49 23.36 2.47
N PRO A 145 -7.82 22.44 1.57
CA PRO A 145 -9.20 22.15 1.24
C PRO A 145 -9.98 21.73 2.49
N ILE A 146 -11.27 22.10 2.58
CA ILE A 146 -12.11 21.67 3.69
C ILE A 146 -12.86 20.41 3.27
N PRO A 147 -12.58 19.26 3.89
CA PRO A 147 -13.23 18.02 3.51
C PRO A 147 -14.66 17.95 4.01
N LYS A 148 -15.51 17.29 3.21
CA LYS A 148 -16.95 17.14 3.49
C LYS A 148 -17.27 15.98 4.44
N SER A 149 -16.39 14.99 4.58
CA SER A 149 -16.53 13.86 5.52
C SER A 149 -15.21 13.11 5.73
N GLY A 150 -15.03 12.46 6.88
CA GLY A 150 -13.88 11.61 7.22
C GLY A 150 -12.85 12.27 8.15
N VAL A 151 -11.74 11.57 8.41
CA VAL A 151 -10.58 12.09 9.16
C VAL A 151 -9.46 12.40 8.19
N ILE A 152 -8.93 13.61 8.23
CA ILE A 152 -7.86 14.07 7.34
C ILE A 152 -6.74 14.70 8.14
N CYS A 153 -5.51 14.44 7.69
CA CYS A 153 -4.29 14.96 8.26
C CYS A 153 -3.56 15.79 7.21
N TYR A 154 -3.23 17.04 7.54
CA TYR A 154 -2.37 17.91 6.73
C TYR A 154 -0.96 17.94 7.32
N MET A 155 0.06 17.88 6.47
CA MET A 155 1.47 18.01 6.86
C MET A 155 2.17 18.96 5.89
N GLY A 156 2.99 19.87 6.44
CA GLY A 156 3.80 20.80 5.66
C GLY A 156 5.26 20.73 6.11
N VAL A 157 6.19 20.79 5.16
CA VAL A 157 7.62 20.86 5.41
C VAL A 157 8.14 22.19 4.91
N PHE A 158 8.81 22.93 5.78
CA PHE A 158 9.34 24.26 5.47
C PHE A 158 10.83 24.30 5.78
N SER A 159 11.60 25.01 4.96
CA SER A 159 13.01 25.25 5.18
C SER A 159 13.26 26.76 5.25
N ALA A 160 13.97 27.22 6.28
CA ALA A 160 14.44 28.58 6.37
C ALA A 160 15.72 28.69 5.53
N ARG A 161 15.67 29.41 4.41
CA ARG A 161 16.90 29.87 3.74
C ARG A 161 17.63 30.80 4.70
N HIS A 162 18.74 30.35 5.26
CA HIS A 162 19.70 31.24 5.91
C HIS A 162 20.39 32.02 4.79
N HIS A 163 20.16 33.33 4.76
CA HIS A 163 20.97 34.23 3.95
C HIS A 163 22.23 34.54 4.78
N ASP A 164 23.38 34.06 4.29
CA ASP A 164 24.71 34.51 4.74
C ASP A 164 24.96 35.98 4.34
#